data_AF-A0A4P9VKB1-F1
#
_entry.id   AF-A0A4P9VKB1-F1
#
_cell.length_a   1.000
_cell.length_b   1.000
_cell.length_c   1.000
_cell.angle_alpha   90.00
_cell.angle_beta   90.00
_cell.angle_gamma   90.00
#
_symmetry.space_group_name_H-M   'P 1'
#
loop_
_entity.id
_entity.type
_entity.pdbx_description
1 polymer ?
#
loop_
_entity_poly.entity_id
_entity_poly.type
_entity_poly.pdbx_seq_one_letter_code
_entity_poly.pdbx_strand_id
1 'polypeptide(L)'
;MTNKLLPINSTLKECAQEQVVARLDNVPVGIGLLWNPYECPIKLLPWLAWTLSVDEWDGNWSEDQKRQTVQKSFGVHVKKGTVGSVRRALAAAGYGDAVIIEGLNAQQYNNKIWLYMDWVRLFFNDKQLPHLSGFQ
;
A
#
# COMPACT_ATOMS: atom_id res chain seq x y z
N MET A 1 17.57 -13.10 -40.04
CA MET A 1 18.35 -12.33 -39.04
C MET A 1 19.50 -13.22 -38.59
N THR A 2 20.74 -12.75 -38.73
CA THR A 2 21.94 -13.53 -38.42
C THR A 2 22.11 -13.61 -36.89
N ASN A 3 22.00 -14.80 -36.30
CA ASN A 3 22.17 -15.04 -34.85
C ASN A 3 23.67 -15.07 -34.46
N LYS A 4 24.43 -14.06 -34.85
CA LYS A 4 25.85 -13.94 -34.53
C LYS A 4 26.14 -12.52 -34.07
N LEU A 5 26.62 -12.38 -32.84
CA LEU A 5 27.03 -11.10 -32.24
C LEU A 5 28.34 -10.61 -32.85
N LEU A 6 29.20 -11.53 -33.28
CA LEU A 6 30.51 -11.22 -33.85
C LEU A 6 30.44 -10.83 -35.34
N PRO A 7 31.29 -9.87 -35.77
CA PRO A 7 31.39 -9.47 -37.17
C PRO A 7 31.98 -10.57 -38.06
N ILE A 8 31.88 -10.38 -39.38
CA ILE A 8 32.25 -11.40 -40.37
C ILE A 8 33.75 -11.70 -40.43
N ASN A 9 34.58 -10.77 -39.96
CA ASN A 9 36.04 -10.89 -39.91
C ASN A 9 36.56 -11.57 -38.63
N SER A 10 35.68 -12.11 -37.78
CA SER A 10 36.08 -12.77 -36.54
C SER A 10 36.77 -14.11 -36.75
N THR A 11 37.76 -14.39 -35.90
CA THR A 11 38.54 -15.63 -35.94
C THR A 11 37.74 -16.82 -35.40
N LEU A 12 38.18 -18.05 -35.71
CA LEU A 12 37.54 -19.27 -35.22
C LEU A 12 37.50 -19.36 -33.69
N LYS A 13 38.54 -18.86 -33.01
CA LYS A 13 38.62 -18.86 -31.54
C LYS A 13 37.59 -17.91 -30.92
N GLU A 14 37.42 -16.73 -31.51
CA GLU A 14 36.40 -15.77 -31.07
C GLU A 14 35.00 -16.34 -31.25
N CYS A 15 34.73 -16.99 -32.38
CA CYS A 15 33.44 -17.67 -32.61
C CYS A 15 33.19 -18.81 -31.62
N ALA A 16 34.22 -19.59 -31.29
CA ALA A 16 34.11 -20.66 -30.28
C ALA A 16 33.85 -20.08 -28.88
N GLN A 17 34.49 -18.96 -28.53
CA GLN A 17 34.26 -18.28 -27.25
C GLN A 17 32.85 -17.70 -27.16
N GLU A 18 32.34 -17.08 -28.23
CA GLU A 18 30.96 -16.58 -28.32
C GLU A 18 29.96 -17.71 -28.02
N GLN A 19 30.13 -18.88 -28.63
CA GLN A 19 29.24 -20.04 -28.42
C GLN A 19 29.27 -20.56 -26.98
N VAL A 20 30.45 -20.58 -26.34
CA VAL A 20 30.59 -21.02 -24.95
C VAL A 20 29.90 -20.05 -23.99
N VAL A 21 29.98 -18.75 -24.26
CA VAL A 21 29.39 -17.69 -23.41
C VAL A 21 27.88 -17.56 -23.63
N ALA A 22 27.37 -17.82 -24.84
CA ALA A 22 25.96 -17.70 -25.19
C ALA A 22 25.01 -18.50 -24.29
N ARG A 23 25.49 -19.56 -23.62
CA ARG A 23 24.69 -20.31 -22.64
C ARG A 23 24.22 -19.47 -21.45
N LEU A 24 24.93 -18.39 -21.11
CA LEU A 24 24.59 -17.52 -19.98
C LEU A 24 23.28 -16.75 -20.23
N ASP A 25 22.98 -16.42 -21.48
CA ASP A 25 21.73 -15.75 -21.85
C ASP A 25 20.51 -16.65 -21.63
N ASN A 26 20.70 -17.98 -21.60
CA ASN A 26 19.63 -18.94 -21.36
C ASN A 26 19.32 -19.14 -19.86
N VAL A 27 20.02 -18.47 -18.96
CA VAL A 27 19.70 -18.54 -17.53
C VAL A 27 18.38 -17.79 -17.30
N PRO A 28 17.31 -18.46 -16.85
CA PRO A 28 16.02 -17.81 -16.67
C PRO A 28 16.09 -16.78 -15.53
N VAL A 29 15.94 -15.50 -15.88
CA VAL A 29 15.89 -14.40 -14.91
C VAL A 29 14.43 -14.11 -14.55
N GLY A 30 13.90 -14.79 -13.53
CA GLY A 30 12.51 -14.66 -13.08
C GLY A 30 12.19 -13.42 -12.24
N ILE A 31 13.01 -12.36 -12.28
CA ILE A 31 12.88 -11.20 -11.36
C ILE A 31 11.55 -10.47 -11.56
N GLY A 32 11.07 -10.35 -12.81
CA GLY A 32 9.78 -9.71 -13.10
C GLY A 32 8.59 -10.43 -12.48
N LEU A 33 8.64 -11.76 -12.39
CA LEU A 33 7.59 -12.59 -11.82
C LEU A 33 7.43 -12.35 -10.31
N LEU A 34 8.49 -11.90 -9.62
CA LEU A 34 8.47 -11.62 -8.18
C LEU A 34 7.60 -10.41 -7.83
N TRP A 35 7.43 -9.47 -8.76
CA TRP A 35 6.59 -8.28 -8.56
C TRP A 35 5.12 -8.51 -8.90
N ASN A 36 4.79 -9.65 -9.52
CA ASN A 36 3.42 -10.03 -9.82
C ASN A 36 2.81 -10.82 -8.64
N PRO A 37 1.75 -10.30 -7.97
CA PRO A 37 1.13 -11.00 -6.85
C PRO A 37 0.56 -12.38 -7.18
N TYR A 38 0.32 -12.72 -8.45
CA TYR A 38 -0.20 -14.03 -8.86
C TYR A 38 0.87 -15.01 -9.34
N GLU A 39 1.96 -14.52 -9.94
CA GLU A 39 3.05 -15.37 -10.44
C GLU A 39 4.17 -15.56 -9.41
N CYS A 40 4.23 -14.69 -8.39
CA CYS A 40 5.23 -14.79 -7.34
C CYS A 40 5.06 -16.10 -6.53
N PRO A 41 6.16 -16.84 -6.27
CA PRO A 41 6.12 -18.01 -5.40
C PRO A 41 5.59 -17.67 -4.00
N ILE A 42 4.71 -18.51 -3.46
CA ILE A 42 4.03 -18.25 -2.16
C ILE A 42 4.99 -18.01 -0.99
N LYS A 43 6.18 -18.64 -1.02
CA LYS A 43 7.22 -18.45 0.00
C LYS A 43 7.81 -17.03 0.00
N LEU A 44 7.74 -16.35 -1.13
CA LEU A 44 8.26 -14.99 -1.32
C LEU A 44 7.17 -13.92 -1.19
N LEU A 45 5.90 -14.32 -1.21
CA LEU A 45 4.76 -13.42 -1.11
C LEU A 45 4.75 -12.53 0.14
N PRO A 46 5.18 -12.99 1.35
CA PRO A 46 5.30 -12.12 2.52
C PRO A 46 6.32 -10.99 2.33
N TRP A 47 7.41 -11.25 1.59
CA TRP A 47 8.41 -10.22 1.30
C TRP A 47 7.87 -9.20 0.30
N LEU A 48 7.13 -9.65 -0.71
CA LEU A 48 6.42 -8.74 -1.61
C LEU A 48 5.40 -7.88 -0.84
N ALA A 49 4.63 -8.48 0.06
CA ALA A 49 3.69 -7.76 0.93
C ALA A 49 4.40 -6.68 1.77
N TRP A 50 5.54 -7.02 2.36
CA TRP A 50 6.37 -6.08 3.10
C TRP A 50 6.87 -4.92 2.23
N THR A 51 7.38 -5.19 1.02
CA THR A 51 7.82 -4.12 0.10
C THR A 51 6.69 -3.19 -0.31
N LEU A 52 5.45 -3.67 -0.32
CA LEU A 52 4.25 -2.89 -0.64
C LEU A 52 3.58 -2.28 0.59
N SER A 53 4.25 -2.28 1.76
CA SER A 53 3.76 -1.68 3.01
C SER A 53 2.40 -2.24 3.47
N VAL A 54 2.16 -3.53 3.26
CA VAL A 54 0.97 -4.20 3.79
C VAL A 54 1.08 -4.27 5.32
N ASP A 55 0.17 -3.57 6.01
CA ASP A 55 0.16 -3.45 7.47
C ASP A 55 -0.38 -4.73 8.17
N GLU A 56 -1.39 -5.39 7.60
CA GLU A 56 -2.01 -6.60 8.16
C GLU A 56 -1.59 -7.84 7.39
N TRP A 57 -0.98 -8.80 8.09
CA TRP A 57 -0.54 -10.07 7.51
C TRP A 57 -0.71 -11.23 8.48
N ASP A 58 -1.47 -12.24 8.08
CA ASP A 58 -1.63 -13.49 8.84
C ASP A 58 -1.03 -14.68 8.07
N GLY A 59 -0.20 -15.46 8.78
CA GLY A 59 0.40 -16.68 8.25
C GLY A 59 -0.63 -17.76 7.94
N ASN A 60 -1.78 -17.76 8.61
CA ASN A 60 -2.84 -18.76 8.46
C ASN A 60 -3.82 -18.46 7.32
N TRP A 61 -3.71 -17.30 6.67
CA TRP A 61 -4.54 -16.98 5.50
C TRP A 61 -4.32 -17.95 4.34
N SER A 62 -5.38 -18.21 3.59
CA SER A 62 -5.30 -18.95 2.33
C SER A 62 -4.40 -18.22 1.34
N GLU A 63 -3.88 -18.95 0.36
CA GLU A 63 -3.05 -18.37 -0.70
C GLU A 63 -3.79 -17.25 -1.44
N ASP A 64 -5.06 -17.46 -1.78
CA ASP A 64 -5.89 -16.47 -2.45
C ASP A 64 -6.08 -15.20 -1.61
N GLN A 65 -6.30 -15.34 -0.30
CA GLN A 65 -6.42 -14.20 0.61
C GLN A 65 -5.13 -13.38 0.63
N LYS A 66 -3.97 -14.04 0.77
CA LYS A 66 -2.67 -13.39 0.75
C LYS A 66 -2.44 -12.63 -0.57
N ARG A 67 -2.69 -13.27 -1.72
CA ARG A 67 -2.51 -12.66 -3.04
C ARG A 67 -3.44 -11.47 -3.25
N GLN A 68 -4.70 -11.57 -2.83
CA GLN A 68 -5.65 -10.46 -2.90
C GLN A 68 -5.24 -9.28 -2.02
N THR A 69 -4.76 -9.53 -0.79
CA THR A 69 -4.29 -8.46 0.09
C THR A 69 -3.13 -7.69 -0.54
N VAL A 70 -2.14 -8.41 -1.09
CA VAL A 70 -1.02 -7.79 -1.80
C VAL A 70 -1.48 -7.00 -3.03
N GLN A 71 -2.41 -7.54 -3.82
CA GLN A 71 -2.95 -6.84 -4.99
C GLN A 71 -3.71 -5.55 -4.63
N LYS A 72 -4.47 -5.58 -3.52
CA LYS A 72 -5.31 -4.44 -3.09
C LYS A 72 -4.52 -3.35 -2.36
N SER A 73 -3.31 -3.64 -1.88
CA SER A 73 -2.50 -2.71 -1.07
C SER A 73 -2.32 -1.35 -1.75
N PHE A 74 -1.95 -1.32 -3.03
CA PHE A 74 -1.76 -0.09 -3.79
C PHE A 74 -3.01 0.79 -3.78
N GLY A 75 -4.19 0.20 -4.01
CA GLY A 75 -5.46 0.91 -4.02
C GLY A 75 -5.87 1.49 -2.66
N VAL A 76 -5.38 0.90 -1.57
CA VAL A 76 -5.55 1.41 -0.20
C VAL A 76 -4.60 2.58 0.04
N HIS A 77 -3.31 2.41 -0.27
CA HIS A 77 -2.29 3.43 -0.03
C HIS A 77 -2.53 4.72 -0.82
N VAL A 78 -2.92 4.63 -2.10
CA VAL A 78 -3.23 5.81 -2.93
C VAL A 78 -4.37 6.66 -2.35
N LYS A 79 -5.29 6.04 -1.61
CA LYS A 79 -6.46 6.72 -1.04
C LYS A 79 -6.27 7.05 0.44
N LYS A 80 -5.16 6.68 1.06
CA LYS A 80 -4.89 6.93 2.48
C LYS A 80 -4.94 8.44 2.75
N GLY A 81 -5.58 8.84 3.85
CA GLY A 81 -5.74 10.24 4.22
C GLY A 81 -6.92 10.97 3.56
N THR A 82 -7.67 10.33 2.67
CA THR A 82 -8.93 10.88 2.15
C THR A 82 -10.10 10.59 3.11
N VAL A 83 -11.13 11.45 3.12
CA VAL A 83 -12.43 11.18 3.78
C VAL A 83 -12.95 9.79 3.42
N GLY A 84 -12.84 9.39 2.14
CA GLY A 84 -13.27 8.08 1.68
C GLY A 84 -12.51 6.92 2.31
N SER A 85 -11.22 7.08 2.65
CA SER A 85 -10.47 6.07 3.40
C SER A 85 -10.93 5.96 4.85
N VAL A 86 -11.20 7.09 5.50
CA VAL A 86 -11.71 7.13 6.88
C VAL A 86 -13.10 6.50 6.94
N ARG A 87 -14.00 6.84 6.01
CA ARG A 87 -15.34 6.23 5.93
C ARG A 87 -15.26 4.71 5.72
N ARG A 88 -14.38 4.23 4.83
CA ARG A 88 -14.17 2.77 4.64
C ARG A 88 -13.63 2.09 5.90
N ALA A 89 -12.70 2.73 6.61
CA ALA A 89 -12.16 2.19 7.85
C ALA A 89 -13.24 2.10 8.95
N LEU A 90 -14.06 3.14 9.10
CA LEU A 90 -15.18 3.17 10.05
C LEU A 90 -16.24 2.12 9.73
N ALA A 91 -16.58 1.96 8.45
CA ALA A 91 -17.49 0.91 8.00
C ALA A 91 -16.92 -0.49 8.30
N ALA A 92 -15.64 -0.74 8.01
CA ALA A 92 -14.98 -2.01 8.29
C ALA A 92 -14.91 -2.32 9.80
N ALA A 93 -14.78 -1.30 10.64
CA ALA A 93 -14.78 -1.43 12.11
C ALA A 93 -16.20 -1.57 12.71
N GLY A 94 -17.25 -1.53 11.90
CA GLY A 94 -18.64 -1.75 12.34
C GLY A 94 -19.40 -0.48 12.75
N TYR A 95 -18.84 0.71 12.53
CA TYR A 95 -19.48 1.98 12.90
C TYR A 95 -20.50 2.50 11.86
N GLY A 96 -20.64 1.82 10.70
CA GLY A 96 -21.64 2.17 9.68
C GLY A 96 -21.32 3.48 8.94
N ASP A 97 -22.35 4.27 8.63
CA ASP A 97 -22.18 5.57 7.98
C ASP A 97 -21.89 6.65 9.03
N ALA A 98 -20.62 7.08 9.06
CA ALA A 98 -20.16 8.11 9.99
C ALA A 98 -20.12 9.48 9.30
N VAL A 99 -20.60 10.49 10.01
CA VAL A 99 -20.46 11.89 9.61
C VAL A 99 -19.03 12.34 9.92
N ILE A 100 -18.28 12.68 8.88
CA ILE A 100 -16.91 13.17 8.99
C ILE A 100 -16.95 14.69 8.82
N ILE A 101 -16.51 15.41 9.87
CA ILE A 101 -16.40 16.87 9.86
C ILE A 101 -14.92 17.22 9.75
N GLU A 102 -14.53 17.92 8.69
CA GLU A 102 -13.16 18.38 8.44
C GLU A 102 -13.01 19.88 8.70
N GLY A 103 -11.78 20.33 9.01
CA GLY A 103 -11.44 21.74 9.22
C GLY A 103 -11.34 22.17 10.70
N LEU A 104 -10.92 23.42 10.92
CA LEU A 104 -11.06 24.07 12.23
C LEU A 104 -12.56 24.15 12.52
N ASN A 105 -13.03 23.37 13.49
CA ASN A 105 -14.40 23.39 13.99
C ASN A 105 -14.71 24.76 14.61
N ALA A 106 -14.97 25.76 13.78
CA ALA A 106 -15.61 26.99 14.17
C ALA A 106 -17.07 26.65 14.52
N GLN A 107 -17.31 26.23 15.76
CA GLN A 107 -18.67 26.19 16.28
C GLN A 107 -19.18 27.64 16.37
N GLN A 108 -20.15 28.00 15.53
CA GLN A 108 -20.89 29.23 15.71
C GLN A 108 -21.86 29.05 16.88
N TYR A 109 -21.56 29.69 18.00
CA TYR A 109 -22.51 29.85 19.10
C TYR A 109 -22.96 31.31 19.09
N ASN A 110 -24.26 31.55 18.83
CA ASN A 110 -24.86 32.89 18.74
C ASN A 110 -24.14 33.88 17.80
N ASN A 111 -24.04 33.57 16.50
CA ASN A 111 -23.44 34.44 15.47
C ASN A 111 -22.00 34.92 15.74
N LYS A 112 -21.25 34.25 16.62
CA LYS A 112 -19.82 34.48 16.86
C LYS A 112 -19.02 33.21 16.60
N ILE A 113 -17.92 33.36 15.86
CA ILE A 113 -16.94 32.30 15.61
C ILE A 113 -15.80 32.48 16.60
N TRP A 114 -15.50 31.45 17.40
CA TRP A 114 -14.28 31.38 18.20
C TRP A 114 -13.28 30.43 17.51
N LEU A 115 -12.12 30.96 17.11
CA LEU A 115 -11.00 30.15 16.66
C LEU A 115 -10.10 29.87 17.86
N TYR A 116 -10.29 28.73 18.51
CA TYR A 116 -9.33 28.22 19.48
C TYR A 116 -8.30 27.35 18.76
N MET A 117 -7.03 27.78 18.79
CA MET A 117 -5.89 26.97 18.38
C MET A 117 -5.50 26.04 19.54
N ASP A 118 -6.20 24.92 19.71
CA ASP A 118 -5.70 23.77 20.46
C ASP A 118 -6.40 22.46 20.04
N TRP A 119 -5.62 21.37 19.99
CA TRP A 119 -5.84 20.17 19.18
C TRP A 119 -6.77 19.09 19.80
N VAL A 120 -7.64 18.52 18.94
CA VAL A 120 -8.47 17.28 19.05
C VAL A 120 -9.61 17.25 20.11
N ARG A 121 -10.87 17.34 19.64
CA ARG A 121 -12.05 16.82 20.35
C ARG A 121 -12.71 15.71 19.53
N LEU A 122 -12.74 14.48 20.07
CA LEU A 122 -13.62 13.42 19.61
C LEU A 122 -14.97 13.57 20.32
N PHE A 123 -16.04 13.87 19.58
CA PHE A 123 -17.40 13.81 20.12
C PHE A 123 -17.92 12.39 19.98
N PHE A 124 -18.07 11.69 21.11
CA PHE A 124 -18.92 10.50 21.19
C PHE A 124 -20.34 10.93 21.56
N ASN A 125 -21.30 10.34 20.87
CA ASN A 125 -22.72 10.67 20.94
C ASN A 125 -23.27 10.56 22.38
N ASP A 126 -24.04 11.57 22.80
CA ASP A 126 -25.12 11.49 23.80
C ASP A 126 -24.85 11.22 25.30
N LYS A 127 -23.83 11.85 25.93
CA LYS A 127 -23.94 12.21 27.36
C LYS A 127 -23.31 13.57 27.67
N GLN A 128 -24.14 14.55 28.04
CA GLN A 128 -23.68 15.81 28.63
C GLN A 128 -22.88 15.51 29.91
N LEU A 129 -21.63 16.00 29.98
CA LEU A 129 -20.84 16.02 31.21
C LEU A 129 -21.10 17.33 31.97
N PRO A 130 -21.22 17.29 33.31
CA PRO A 130 -21.60 18.45 34.10
C PRO A 130 -20.48 19.49 34.16
N HIS A 131 -20.90 20.75 34.00
CA HIS A 131 -20.26 21.99 34.42
C HIS A 131 -19.12 21.83 35.45
N LEU A 132 -17.88 22.13 35.03
CA LEU A 132 -16.80 22.49 35.96
C LEU A 132 -16.58 23.99 35.87
N SER A 133 -17.10 24.68 36.88
CA SER A 133 -16.81 26.07 37.21
C SER A 133 -15.38 26.20 37.74
N GLY A 134 -14.66 27.20 37.25
CA GLY A 134 -13.55 27.83 37.98
C GLY A 134 -12.17 27.41 37.52
N PHE A 135 -11.52 28.28 36.73
CA PHE A 135 -10.12 28.67 36.92
C PHE A 135 -10.02 30.14 36.48
N GLN A 136 -9.42 30.95 37.35
CA GLN A 136 -9.22 32.41 37.20
C GLN A 136 -8.42 32.77 35.94
#